data_AF-A0A0U1LSH6-F1
#
_entry.id   AF-A0A0U1LSH6-F1
#
_cell.length_a   1.000
_cell.length_b   1.000
_cell.length_c   1.000
_cell.angle_alpha   90.00
_cell.angle_beta   90.00
_cell.angle_gamma   90.00
#
_symmetry.space_group_name_H-M   'P 1'
#
loop_
_entity.id
_entity.type
_entity.pdbx_description
1 polymer ?
#
loop_
_entity_poly.entity_id
_entity_poly.type
_entity_poly.pdbx_seq_one_letter_code
_entity_poly.pdbx_strand_id
1 'polypeptide(L)'
;MDVILTPQTFPITMMDGFVQEREINVLMQCHDRIFNDVHVRDESNEILFTVESKGAGSATWRRIVKDATGTPVFHFRKRFRKWVVEDSAGQELCSMKHASFKYAQALDVVVHNQTEKGSKELVEVRPKDEGCLGMIATIQDAPVAHIQVTDVNISRNRDRSIWKARIASGVDLTLMIAIMLCRAEILHVRNSEEWSLSFRVTYKFWGNPQLLPRARTPDVHLSPDIPYSVFFFLRLVKLPIYYCLNSYVIPLIFSETVVEYFPEDVSPARQILIRRFQEVTARDIIIRGYTTIIWILESLIYLDSANALLGCFFVMIGLDQPSEWPALFGSISSATSLRKFWSRFWHRLAVRPYTNYGKVLARSVRLRPGTFAFNTITACVVFVLSGASHSAVSWQLGYHEWYLDIWWFFLNFLGCLIEVLWLLAIRRFAKSTKLSRELKMIEDSWFGKFVGYTWVFAFFFWSTAKWRFPSVYRQALEVQKQH
;
A
#
# COMPACT_ATOMS: atom_id res chain seq x y z
N MET A 1 -29.67 21.67 -25.54
CA MET A 1 -29.67 22.36 -26.85
C MET A 1 -28.82 21.54 -27.80
N ASP A 2 -29.38 21.21 -28.96
CA ASP A 2 -28.62 20.57 -30.04
C ASP A 2 -27.61 21.55 -30.63
N VAL A 3 -26.40 21.06 -30.91
CA VAL A 3 -25.32 21.89 -31.45
C VAL A 3 -25.61 22.12 -32.93
N ILE A 4 -25.90 23.35 -33.33
CA ILE A 4 -26.07 23.68 -34.75
C ILE A 4 -24.70 23.64 -35.40
N LEU A 5 -24.55 22.79 -36.42
CA LEU A 5 -23.30 22.64 -37.17
C LEU A 5 -23.30 23.59 -38.37
N THR A 6 -22.13 24.13 -38.71
CA THR A 6 -21.93 25.09 -39.78
C THR A 6 -21.19 24.42 -40.94
N PRO A 7 -21.83 24.28 -42.12
CA PRO A 7 -21.18 23.82 -43.34
C PRO A 7 -19.93 24.64 -43.68
N GLN A 8 -18.91 23.98 -44.22
CA GLN A 8 -17.68 24.63 -44.65
C GLN A 8 -17.64 24.76 -46.18
N THR A 9 -17.51 25.99 -46.67
CA THR A 9 -17.34 26.27 -48.11
C THR A 9 -15.89 26.08 -48.57
N PHE A 10 -14.92 26.27 -47.68
CA PHE A 10 -13.50 26.09 -47.95
C PHE A 10 -12.96 25.00 -47.00
N PRO A 11 -12.91 23.74 -47.43
CA PRO A 11 -12.54 22.62 -46.56
C PRO A 11 -11.06 22.69 -46.18
N ILE A 12 -10.78 22.50 -44.88
CA ILE A 12 -9.44 22.17 -44.38
C ILE A 12 -9.26 20.66 -44.53
N THR A 13 -8.28 20.23 -45.32
CA THR A 13 -8.07 18.82 -45.65
C THR A 13 -6.69 18.34 -45.23
N MET A 14 -6.65 17.18 -44.59
CA MET A 14 -5.43 16.40 -44.40
C MET A 14 -5.12 15.55 -45.63
N MET A 15 -6.17 15.06 -46.29
CA MET A 15 -6.11 14.14 -47.44
C MET A 15 -7.19 14.51 -48.46
N ASP A 16 -6.85 14.44 -49.74
CA ASP A 16 -7.81 14.65 -50.82
C ASP A 16 -8.86 13.51 -50.87
N GLY A 17 -10.10 13.86 -51.24
CA GLY A 17 -11.16 12.89 -51.53
C GLY A 17 -12.03 12.43 -50.35
N PHE A 18 -11.80 12.94 -49.13
CA PHE A 18 -12.56 12.55 -47.94
C PHE A 18 -13.51 13.63 -47.40
N VAL A 19 -13.69 14.73 -48.14
CA VAL A 19 -14.63 15.80 -47.81
C VAL A 19 -16.05 15.37 -48.15
N GLN A 20 -16.96 15.49 -47.20
CA GLN A 20 -18.36 15.08 -47.39
C GLN A 20 -19.22 16.21 -47.92
N GLU A 21 -20.04 15.95 -48.95
CA GLU A 21 -20.96 16.95 -49.51
C GLU A 21 -22.17 17.24 -48.61
N ARG A 22 -22.48 16.31 -47.69
CA ARG A 22 -23.62 16.38 -46.77
C ARG A 22 -23.16 16.15 -45.33
N GLU A 23 -24.01 16.58 -44.39
CA GLU A 23 -23.81 16.22 -42.99
C GLU A 23 -23.89 14.69 -42.82
N ILE A 24 -22.96 14.12 -42.06
CA ILE A 24 -22.84 12.68 -41.84
C ILE A 24 -22.73 12.36 -40.34
N ASN A 25 -23.37 11.29 -39.90
CA ASN A 25 -23.08 10.67 -38.62
C ASN A 25 -22.16 9.46 -38.77
N VAL A 26 -21.22 9.34 -37.85
CA VAL A 26 -20.21 8.28 -37.85
C VAL A 26 -20.15 7.65 -36.46
N LEU A 27 -20.01 6.33 -36.41
CA LEU A 27 -19.85 5.54 -35.20
C LEU A 27 -18.47 4.88 -35.18
N MET A 28 -17.65 5.20 -34.19
CA MET A 28 -16.35 4.57 -33.96
C MET A 28 -16.43 3.64 -32.75
N GLN A 29 -16.22 2.35 -32.98
CA GLN A 29 -16.17 1.31 -31.96
C GLN A 29 -14.71 0.89 -31.74
N CYS A 30 -14.18 1.18 -30.55
CA CYS A 30 -12.88 0.69 -30.13
C CYS A 30 -13.09 -0.62 -29.36
N HIS A 31 -12.63 -1.75 -29.92
CA HIS A 31 -12.81 -3.06 -29.30
C HIS A 31 -11.87 -3.27 -28.12
N ASP A 32 -10.69 -2.65 -28.17
CA ASP A 32 -9.68 -2.73 -27.13
C ASP A 32 -9.10 -1.34 -26.77
N ARG A 33 -8.20 -1.33 -25.78
CA ARG A 33 -7.59 -0.11 -25.24
C ARG A 33 -6.39 0.41 -26.05
N ILE A 34 -5.71 -0.45 -26.78
CA ILE A 34 -4.49 -0.14 -27.51
C ILE A 34 -4.73 0.07 -29.01
N PHE A 35 -6.00 -0.03 -29.44
CA PHE A 35 -6.47 0.10 -30.81
C PHE A 35 -5.87 -0.95 -31.73
N ASN A 36 -5.79 -2.21 -31.27
CA ASN A 36 -5.49 -3.33 -32.15
C ASN A 36 -6.61 -3.54 -33.16
N ASP A 37 -7.86 -3.27 -32.75
CA ASP A 37 -9.05 -3.40 -33.57
C ASP A 37 -10.03 -2.25 -33.28
N VAL A 38 -10.28 -1.41 -34.29
CA VAL A 38 -11.26 -0.33 -34.24
C VAL A 38 -12.01 -0.27 -35.57
N HIS A 39 -13.34 -0.16 -35.49
CA HIS A 39 -14.20 -0.01 -36.66
C HIS A 39 -14.91 1.34 -36.65
N VAL A 40 -14.87 2.04 -37.78
CA VAL A 40 -15.59 3.29 -38.02
C VAL A 40 -16.65 3.02 -39.06
N ARG A 41 -17.92 3.29 -38.74
CA ARG A 41 -19.08 3.01 -39.59
C ARG A 41 -19.95 4.23 -39.81
N ASP A 42 -20.67 4.24 -40.93
CA ASP A 42 -21.69 5.24 -41.23
C ASP A 42 -23.06 4.90 -40.58
N GLU A 43 -24.08 5.68 -40.92
CA GLU A 43 -25.47 5.47 -40.47
C GLU A 43 -26.11 4.18 -41.01
N SER A 44 -25.64 3.69 -42.16
CA SER A 44 -26.09 2.44 -42.78
C SER A 44 -25.38 1.22 -42.20
N ASN A 45 -24.48 1.43 -41.22
CA ASN A 45 -23.64 0.41 -40.60
C ASN A 45 -22.60 -0.21 -41.55
N GLU A 46 -22.25 0.50 -42.63
CA GLU A 46 -21.16 0.15 -43.53
C GLU A 46 -19.82 0.64 -42.98
N ILE A 47 -18.75 -0.13 -43.20
CA ILE A 47 -17.41 0.22 -42.72
C ILE A 47 -16.82 1.31 -43.59
N LEU A 48 -16.50 2.47 -42.98
CA LEU A 48 -15.79 3.56 -43.62
C LEU A 48 -14.28 3.44 -43.41
N PHE A 49 -13.87 3.11 -42.18
CA PHE A 49 -12.46 2.94 -41.83
C PHE A 49 -12.26 1.81 -40.83
N THR A 50 -11.09 1.19 -40.92
CA THR A 50 -10.57 0.25 -39.92
C THR A 50 -9.26 0.76 -39.36
N VAL A 51 -8.97 0.47 -38.09
CA VAL A 51 -7.68 0.82 -37.47
C VAL A 51 -7.03 -0.42 -36.92
N GLU A 52 -5.80 -0.65 -37.35
CA GLU A 52 -4.97 -1.74 -36.89
C GLU A 52 -3.71 -1.21 -36.20
N SER A 53 -3.32 -1.86 -35.11
CA SER A 53 -2.08 -1.56 -34.38
C SER A 53 -1.29 -2.83 -34.15
N LYS A 54 0.04 -2.73 -34.24
CA LYS A 54 0.94 -3.79 -33.76
C LYS A 54 1.07 -3.81 -32.23
N GLY A 55 0.35 -2.92 -31.53
CA GLY A 55 0.25 -2.88 -30.08
C GLY A 55 1.61 -2.86 -29.37
N ALA A 56 1.70 -3.57 -28.25
CA ALA A 56 2.91 -3.68 -27.42
C ALA A 56 4.15 -4.26 -28.14
N GLY A 57 4.01 -4.85 -29.33
CA GLY A 57 5.11 -5.39 -30.13
C GLY A 57 5.84 -4.37 -31.01
N SER A 58 5.43 -3.10 -31.02
CA SER A 58 6.04 -2.04 -31.84
C SER A 58 6.56 -0.88 -30.98
N ALA A 59 7.86 -0.57 -31.09
CA ALA A 59 8.48 0.56 -30.38
C ALA A 59 7.89 1.94 -30.76
N THR A 60 7.17 2.04 -31.88
CA THR A 60 6.61 3.32 -32.37
C THR A 60 5.11 3.48 -32.07
N TRP A 61 4.42 2.41 -31.65
CA TRP A 61 2.95 2.37 -31.44
C TRP A 61 2.15 3.13 -32.51
N ARG A 62 2.51 2.91 -33.78
CA ARG A 62 1.76 3.41 -34.94
C ARG A 62 0.47 2.62 -35.11
N ARG A 63 -0.65 3.34 -35.22
CA ARG A 63 -1.96 2.81 -35.62
C ARG A 63 -2.20 3.20 -37.07
N ILE A 64 -2.47 2.21 -37.91
CA ILE A 64 -2.69 2.41 -39.35
C ILE A 64 -4.20 2.50 -39.56
N VAL A 65 -4.66 3.63 -40.05
CA VAL A 65 -6.06 3.82 -40.46
C VAL A 65 -6.16 3.46 -41.93
N LYS A 66 -7.07 2.54 -42.25
CA LYS A 66 -7.35 2.07 -43.61
C LYS A 66 -8.76 2.44 -44.02
N ASP A 67 -9.00 2.65 -45.30
CA ASP A 67 -10.34 2.85 -45.87
C ASP A 67 -11.12 1.52 -45.95
N ALA A 68 -12.35 1.60 -46.48
CA ALA A 68 -13.22 0.44 -46.70
C ALA A 68 -12.62 -0.64 -47.61
N THR A 69 -11.66 -0.29 -48.47
CA THR A 69 -10.97 -1.24 -49.37
C THR A 69 -9.78 -1.93 -48.70
N GLY A 70 -9.41 -1.48 -47.49
CA GLY A 70 -8.23 -1.94 -46.78
C GLY A 70 -6.96 -1.17 -47.16
N THR A 71 -7.06 -0.10 -47.93
CA THR A 71 -5.92 0.73 -48.33
C THR A 71 -5.51 1.66 -47.18
N PRO A 72 -4.24 1.71 -46.77
CA PRO A 72 -3.77 2.63 -45.74
C PRO A 72 -3.97 4.09 -46.14
N VAL A 73 -4.66 4.85 -45.30
CA VAL A 73 -4.93 6.28 -45.49
C VAL A 73 -3.90 7.12 -44.72
N PHE A 74 -3.76 6.88 -43.42
CA PHE A 74 -2.78 7.59 -42.58
C PHE A 74 -2.34 6.78 -41.36
N HIS A 75 -1.26 7.22 -40.74
CA HIS A 75 -0.69 6.65 -39.52
C HIS A 75 -0.90 7.61 -38.34
N PHE A 76 -1.58 7.14 -37.30
CA PHE A 76 -1.80 7.87 -36.06
C PHE A 76 -0.84 7.38 -34.97
N ARG A 77 -0.16 8.31 -34.28
CA ARG A 77 0.73 7.97 -33.17
C ARG A 77 0.83 9.06 -32.11
N LYS A 78 1.15 8.65 -30.88
CA LYS A 78 1.48 9.55 -29.77
C LYS A 78 2.99 9.78 -29.67
N ARG A 79 3.43 11.05 -29.66
CA ARG A 79 4.82 11.49 -29.44
C ARG A 79 4.90 12.37 -28.20
N PHE A 80 5.37 11.83 -27.09
CA PHE A 80 5.57 12.53 -25.81
C PHE A 80 4.32 13.33 -25.34
N ARG A 81 4.21 14.61 -25.73
CA ARG A 81 3.12 15.53 -25.37
C ARG A 81 2.20 15.94 -26.53
N LYS A 82 2.38 15.37 -27.73
CA LYS A 82 1.51 15.59 -28.89
C LYS A 82 1.10 14.28 -29.56
N TRP A 83 -0.05 14.27 -30.21
CA TRP A 83 -0.42 13.26 -31.19
C TRP A 83 -0.10 13.76 -32.58
N VAL A 84 0.29 12.85 -33.46
CA VAL A 84 0.73 13.16 -34.82
C VAL A 84 0.06 12.19 -35.79
N VAL A 85 -0.46 12.75 -36.87
CA VAL A 85 -0.94 12.01 -38.04
C VAL A 85 0.07 12.17 -39.15
N GLU A 86 0.47 11.06 -39.74
CA GLU A 86 1.48 10.99 -40.80
C GLU A 86 0.92 10.26 -42.02
N ASP A 87 1.35 10.64 -43.21
CA ASP A 87 1.07 9.87 -44.42
C ASP A 87 1.90 8.57 -44.48
N SER A 88 1.80 7.84 -45.59
CA SER A 88 2.57 6.62 -45.84
C SER A 88 4.08 6.88 -46.00
N ALA A 89 4.49 8.08 -46.40
CA ALA A 89 5.89 8.52 -46.51
C ALA A 89 6.48 9.01 -45.18
N GLY A 90 5.63 9.24 -44.16
CA GLY A 90 6.02 9.76 -42.85
C GLY A 90 5.99 11.29 -42.73
N GLN A 91 5.40 12.00 -43.68
CA GLN A 91 5.15 13.43 -43.61
C GLN A 91 4.03 13.73 -42.62
N GLU A 92 4.23 14.72 -41.74
CA GLU A 92 3.23 15.14 -40.74
C GLU A 92 2.08 15.88 -41.44
N LEU A 93 0.88 15.29 -41.40
CA LEU A 93 -0.36 15.85 -41.96
C LEU A 93 -1.09 16.72 -40.93
N CYS A 94 -1.12 16.28 -39.68
CA CYS A 94 -1.63 17.09 -38.57
C CYS A 94 -1.00 16.71 -37.24
N SER A 95 -1.10 17.63 -36.27
CA SER A 95 -0.75 17.34 -34.89
C SER A 95 -1.75 17.90 -33.90
N MET A 96 -1.93 17.19 -32.79
CA MET A 96 -2.87 17.53 -31.74
C MET A 96 -2.12 17.65 -30.42
N LYS A 97 -2.44 18.67 -29.63
CA LYS A 97 -1.92 18.86 -28.28
C LYS A 97 -3.06 19.26 -27.34
N HIS A 98 -2.87 19.06 -26.06
CA HIS A 98 -3.79 19.65 -25.08
C HIS A 98 -3.74 21.18 -25.15
N ALA A 99 -4.90 21.83 -25.17
CA ALA A 99 -5.01 23.29 -25.22
C ALA A 99 -4.52 23.93 -23.91
N SER A 100 -4.70 23.25 -22.77
CA SER A 100 -4.22 23.71 -21.46
C SER A 100 -3.89 22.55 -20.55
N PHE A 101 -2.90 22.75 -19.68
CA PHE A 101 -2.57 21.83 -18.58
C PHE A 101 -3.73 21.66 -17.58
N LYS A 102 -4.57 22.70 -17.40
CA LYS A 102 -5.73 22.66 -16.50
C LYS A 102 -6.94 21.95 -17.12
N TYR A 103 -7.03 21.92 -18.44
CA TYR A 103 -8.12 21.31 -19.19
C TYR A 103 -7.57 20.29 -20.17
N ALA A 104 -7.06 19.17 -19.65
CA ALA A 104 -6.51 18.05 -20.44
C ALA A 104 -7.53 17.42 -21.42
N GLN A 105 -8.77 17.90 -21.45
CA GLN A 105 -9.82 17.43 -22.34
C GLN A 105 -9.92 18.28 -23.63
N ALA A 106 -9.50 19.54 -23.60
CA ALA A 106 -9.49 20.42 -24.76
C ALA A 106 -8.26 20.13 -25.64
N LEU A 107 -8.43 20.15 -26.96
CA LEU A 107 -7.35 19.93 -27.94
C LEU A 107 -7.22 21.13 -28.87
N ASP A 108 -5.98 21.47 -29.17
CA ASP A 108 -5.62 22.31 -30.31
C ASP A 108 -5.03 21.42 -31.39
N VAL A 109 -5.65 21.45 -32.56
CA VAL A 109 -5.29 20.62 -33.71
C VAL A 109 -4.73 21.51 -34.80
N VAL A 110 -3.46 21.31 -35.15
CA VAL A 110 -2.78 22.03 -36.23
C VAL A 110 -2.75 21.13 -37.45
N VAL A 111 -3.43 21.55 -38.52
CA VAL A 111 -3.56 20.81 -39.78
C VAL A 111 -2.67 21.45 -40.85
N HIS A 112 -1.91 20.64 -41.58
CA HIS A 112 -1.18 21.06 -42.76
C HIS A 112 -2.10 20.93 -43.97
N ASN A 113 -2.76 22.03 -44.33
CA ASN A 113 -3.85 22.03 -45.30
C ASN A 113 -3.34 21.74 -46.72
N GLN A 114 -3.79 20.65 -47.34
CA GLN A 114 -3.34 20.28 -48.68
C GLN A 114 -3.89 21.21 -49.77
N THR A 115 -5.10 21.75 -49.59
CA THR A 115 -5.76 22.64 -50.58
C THR A 115 -5.04 23.98 -50.75
N GLU A 116 -4.29 24.44 -49.74
CA GLU A 116 -3.58 25.71 -49.73
C GLU A 116 -2.05 25.56 -49.63
N LYS A 117 -1.47 24.61 -50.37
CA LYS A 117 -0.01 24.38 -50.43
C LYS A 117 0.65 24.16 -49.04
N GLY A 118 -0.08 23.57 -48.09
CA GLY A 118 0.44 23.25 -46.76
C GLY A 118 0.37 24.40 -45.74
N SER A 119 -0.55 25.37 -45.92
CA SER A 119 -0.86 26.36 -44.89
C SER A 119 -1.24 25.66 -43.57
N LYS A 120 -0.92 26.28 -42.44
CA LYS A 120 -1.22 25.70 -41.12
C LYS A 120 -2.51 26.28 -40.58
N GLU A 121 -3.53 25.45 -40.51
CA GLU A 121 -4.84 25.82 -39.99
C GLU A 121 -5.06 25.25 -38.59
N LEU A 122 -5.80 25.99 -37.75
CA LEU A 122 -6.12 25.60 -36.38
C LEU A 122 -7.57 25.12 -36.30
N VAL A 123 -7.76 23.90 -35.81
CA VAL A 123 -9.05 23.37 -35.39
C VAL A 123 -9.05 23.22 -33.89
N GLU A 124 -10.02 23.85 -33.23
CA GLU A 124 -10.15 23.79 -31.78
C GLU A 124 -11.17 22.74 -31.39
N VAL A 125 -10.84 21.90 -30.40
CA VAL A 125 -11.78 20.91 -29.86
C VAL A 125 -12.00 21.22 -28.39
N ARG A 126 -13.24 21.56 -28.03
CA ARG A 126 -13.60 22.04 -26.68
C ARG A 126 -14.71 21.17 -26.07
N PRO A 127 -14.72 20.96 -24.74
CA PRO A 127 -15.79 20.23 -24.08
C PRO A 127 -17.12 20.96 -24.22
N LYS A 128 -18.21 20.23 -24.50
CA LYS A 128 -19.57 20.75 -24.47
C LYS A 128 -20.13 20.80 -23.05
N ASP A 129 -19.71 19.87 -22.22
CA ASP A 129 -20.23 19.61 -20.88
C ASP A 129 -19.09 19.49 -19.85
N GLU A 130 -19.42 19.72 -18.58
CA GLU A 130 -18.45 19.56 -17.47
C GLU A 130 -17.94 18.11 -17.37
N GLY A 131 -18.77 17.13 -17.76
CA GLY A 131 -18.40 15.72 -17.85
C GLY A 131 -17.40 15.40 -18.95
N CYS A 132 -17.18 16.32 -19.90
CA CYS A 132 -16.34 16.16 -21.08
C CYS A 132 -16.69 14.90 -21.91
N LEU A 133 -17.95 14.47 -21.87
CA LEU A 133 -18.48 13.34 -22.63
C LEU A 133 -18.85 13.76 -24.05
N GLY A 134 -19.15 15.04 -24.25
CA GLY A 134 -19.33 15.68 -25.55
C GLY A 134 -18.22 16.68 -25.84
N MET A 135 -17.77 16.71 -27.08
CA MET A 135 -16.79 17.65 -27.61
C MET A 135 -17.36 18.35 -28.83
N ILE A 136 -17.03 19.61 -29.00
CA ILE A 136 -17.34 20.39 -30.20
C ILE A 136 -16.02 20.72 -30.87
N ALA A 137 -15.89 20.38 -32.15
CA ALA A 137 -14.79 20.84 -33.00
C ALA A 137 -15.23 22.13 -33.70
N THR A 138 -14.41 23.17 -33.63
CA THR A 138 -14.63 24.48 -34.25
C THR A 138 -13.51 24.83 -35.21
N ILE A 139 -13.88 25.38 -36.37
CA ILE A 139 -12.98 25.96 -37.37
C ILE A 139 -13.35 27.43 -37.48
N GLN A 140 -12.41 28.35 -37.23
CA GLN A 140 -12.67 29.80 -37.25
C GLN A 140 -13.94 30.19 -36.46
N ASP A 141 -14.06 29.67 -35.23
CA ASP A 141 -15.23 29.83 -34.34
C ASP A 141 -16.56 29.22 -34.81
N ALA A 142 -16.60 28.57 -35.98
CA ALA A 142 -17.77 27.85 -36.48
C ALA A 142 -17.78 26.39 -36.01
N PRO A 143 -18.84 25.90 -35.32
CA PRO A 143 -18.96 24.49 -34.93
C PRO A 143 -19.11 23.59 -36.14
N VAL A 144 -18.16 22.69 -36.39
CA VAL A 144 -18.14 21.82 -37.57
C VAL A 144 -18.40 20.35 -37.25
N ALA A 145 -18.15 19.93 -36.01
CA ALA A 145 -18.50 18.58 -35.58
C ALA A 145 -18.85 18.52 -34.09
N HIS A 146 -19.74 17.58 -33.76
CA HIS A 146 -20.08 17.22 -32.39
C HIS A 146 -19.73 15.75 -32.16
N ILE A 147 -18.74 15.50 -31.30
CA ILE A 147 -18.20 14.17 -30.99
C ILE A 147 -18.61 13.82 -29.57
N GLN A 148 -19.26 12.68 -29.39
CA GLN A 148 -19.78 12.24 -28.10
C GLN A 148 -19.40 10.78 -27.83
N VAL A 149 -18.97 10.49 -26.60
CA VAL A 149 -18.85 9.10 -26.15
C VAL A 149 -20.25 8.59 -25.78
N THR A 150 -20.63 7.45 -26.36
CA THR A 150 -21.95 6.84 -26.11
C THR A 150 -21.86 5.73 -25.09
N ASP A 151 -20.77 4.97 -25.10
CA ASP A 151 -20.62 3.82 -24.21
C ASP A 151 -19.16 3.58 -23.83
N VAL A 152 -18.92 3.09 -22.61
CA VAL A 152 -17.57 2.80 -22.09
C VAL A 152 -17.62 1.53 -21.26
N ASN A 153 -16.97 0.46 -21.72
CA ASN A 153 -16.99 -0.84 -21.04
C ASN A 153 -15.63 -1.21 -20.45
N ILE A 154 -15.67 -2.00 -19.37
CA ILE A 154 -14.49 -2.56 -18.70
C ILE A 154 -14.30 -4.05 -19.03
N SER A 155 -15.38 -4.75 -19.39
CA SER A 155 -15.34 -6.17 -19.74
C SER A 155 -14.60 -6.40 -21.06
N ARG A 156 -13.86 -7.52 -21.16
CA ARG A 156 -13.19 -7.95 -22.39
C ARG A 156 -14.15 -8.41 -23.50
N ASN A 157 -15.41 -8.69 -23.16
CA ASN A 157 -16.40 -9.24 -24.09
C ASN A 157 -17.28 -8.17 -24.74
N ARG A 158 -16.93 -6.88 -24.59
CA ARG A 158 -17.65 -5.74 -25.15
C ARG A 158 -16.67 -4.68 -25.62
N ASP A 159 -17.10 -3.86 -26.57
CA ASP A 159 -16.33 -2.73 -27.06
C ASP A 159 -15.87 -1.84 -25.91
N ARG A 160 -14.55 -1.59 -25.83
CA ARG A 160 -13.93 -0.76 -24.81
C ARG A 160 -14.56 0.63 -24.73
N SER A 161 -14.82 1.25 -25.88
CA SER A 161 -15.59 2.49 -25.95
C SER A 161 -16.25 2.67 -27.31
N ILE A 162 -17.43 3.27 -27.32
CA ILE A 162 -18.18 3.63 -28.51
C ILE A 162 -18.31 5.15 -28.57
N TRP A 163 -18.01 5.73 -29.73
CA TRP A 163 -18.05 7.17 -29.98
C TRP A 163 -18.92 7.46 -31.18
N LYS A 164 -19.76 8.48 -31.08
CA LYS A 164 -20.57 8.99 -32.17
C LYS A 164 -20.13 10.39 -32.53
N ALA A 165 -19.95 10.68 -33.82
CA ALA A 165 -19.67 12.01 -34.32
C ALA A 165 -20.73 12.43 -35.33
N ARG A 166 -21.21 13.67 -35.20
CA ARG A 166 -22.02 14.35 -36.23
C ARG A 166 -21.15 15.42 -36.86
N ILE A 167 -20.97 15.37 -38.18
CA ILE A 167 -19.97 16.13 -38.91
C ILE A 167 -20.67 16.94 -40.01
N ALA A 168 -20.43 18.25 -40.07
CA ALA A 168 -21.02 19.14 -41.06
C ALA A 168 -20.56 18.81 -42.49
N SER A 169 -21.33 19.23 -43.48
CA SER A 169 -20.89 19.20 -44.88
C SER A 169 -19.67 20.10 -45.10
N GLY A 170 -18.81 19.71 -46.05
CA GLY A 170 -17.56 20.40 -46.35
C GLY A 170 -16.43 20.15 -45.35
N VAL A 171 -16.57 19.17 -44.45
CA VAL A 171 -15.54 18.81 -43.46
C VAL A 171 -14.84 17.53 -43.88
N ASP A 172 -13.51 17.49 -43.71
CA ASP A 172 -12.70 16.29 -43.95
C ASP A 172 -12.98 15.22 -42.89
N LEU A 173 -13.46 14.08 -43.36
CA LEU A 173 -13.78 12.93 -42.52
C LEU A 173 -12.54 12.36 -41.81
N THR A 174 -11.39 12.30 -42.50
CA THR A 174 -10.15 11.74 -41.94
C THR A 174 -9.65 12.55 -40.75
N LEU A 175 -9.82 13.87 -40.79
CA LEU A 175 -9.48 14.78 -39.69
C LEU A 175 -10.33 14.49 -38.47
N MET A 176 -11.64 14.30 -38.66
CA MET A 176 -12.55 13.97 -37.58
C MET A 176 -12.22 12.60 -36.97
N ILE A 177 -11.89 11.59 -37.78
CA ILE A 177 -11.46 10.27 -37.27
C ILE A 177 -10.18 10.39 -36.44
N ALA A 178 -9.19 11.16 -36.89
CA ALA A 178 -7.96 11.39 -36.12
C ALA A 178 -8.24 12.04 -34.74
N ILE A 179 -9.13 13.04 -34.70
CA ILE A 179 -9.57 13.68 -33.46
C ILE A 179 -10.29 12.67 -32.56
N MET A 180 -11.19 11.86 -33.10
CA MET A 180 -11.91 10.83 -32.35
C MET A 180 -10.94 9.81 -31.74
N LEU A 181 -9.96 9.31 -32.50
CA LEU A 181 -8.93 8.39 -31.99
C LEU A 181 -8.09 9.02 -30.86
N CYS A 182 -7.72 10.29 -31.00
CA CYS A 182 -7.03 11.03 -29.95
C CYS A 182 -7.88 11.12 -28.67
N ARG A 183 -9.18 11.41 -28.80
CA ARG A 183 -10.11 11.49 -27.66
C ARG A 183 -10.31 10.13 -26.98
N ALA A 184 -10.44 9.07 -27.77
CA ALA A 184 -10.50 7.70 -27.24
C ALA A 184 -9.24 7.34 -26.46
N GLU A 185 -8.04 7.69 -26.95
CA GLU A 185 -6.78 7.38 -26.27
C GLU A 185 -6.67 8.12 -24.93
N ILE A 186 -7.05 9.40 -24.89
CA ILE A 186 -7.06 10.20 -23.66
C ILE A 186 -7.99 9.57 -22.61
N LEU A 187 -9.21 9.18 -23.01
CA LEU A 187 -10.17 8.53 -22.12
C LEU A 187 -9.63 7.19 -21.58
N HIS A 188 -9.03 6.39 -22.45
CA HIS A 188 -8.53 5.07 -22.09
C HIS A 188 -7.35 5.13 -21.12
N VAL A 189 -6.49 6.14 -21.23
CA VAL A 189 -5.38 6.39 -20.28
C VAL A 189 -5.88 6.87 -18.92
N ARG A 190 -6.85 7.79 -18.86
CA ARG A 190 -7.41 8.29 -17.59
C ARG A 190 -7.93 7.16 -16.70
N ASN A 191 -8.67 6.21 -17.29
CA ASN A 191 -9.23 5.09 -16.53
C ASN A 191 -8.16 4.13 -15.94
N SER A 192 -6.92 4.06 -16.46
CA SER A 192 -5.84 3.35 -15.74
C SER A 192 -5.29 4.11 -14.56
N GLU A 193 -5.18 5.43 -14.69
CA GLU A 193 -4.60 6.26 -13.63
C GLU A 193 -5.53 6.27 -12.42
N GLU A 194 -6.85 6.40 -12.62
CA GLU A 194 -7.85 6.31 -11.55
C GLU A 194 -7.84 4.95 -10.83
N TRP A 195 -7.67 3.84 -11.56
CA TRP A 195 -7.51 2.51 -10.96
C TRP A 195 -6.21 2.39 -10.16
N SER A 196 -5.11 2.90 -10.70
CA SER A 196 -3.81 2.89 -10.01
C SER A 196 -3.84 3.73 -8.74
N LEU A 197 -4.56 4.86 -8.75
CA LEU A 197 -4.74 5.74 -7.61
C LEU A 197 -5.65 5.07 -6.56
N SER A 198 -6.77 4.48 -6.98
CA SER A 198 -7.68 3.76 -6.10
C SER A 198 -6.98 2.58 -5.44
N PHE A 199 -6.23 1.78 -6.19
CA PHE A 199 -5.41 0.69 -5.66
C PHE A 199 -4.39 1.20 -4.65
N ARG A 200 -3.62 2.26 -4.97
CA ARG A 200 -2.64 2.85 -4.06
C ARG A 200 -3.31 3.35 -2.77
N VAL A 201 -4.45 4.04 -2.85
CA VAL A 201 -5.17 4.54 -1.68
C VAL A 201 -5.69 3.39 -0.82
N THR A 202 -6.31 2.37 -1.42
CA THR A 202 -6.79 1.19 -0.69
C THR A 202 -5.64 0.42 -0.05
N TYR A 203 -4.53 0.23 -0.79
CA TYR A 203 -3.31 -0.39 -0.28
C TYR A 203 -2.73 0.40 0.90
N LYS A 204 -2.65 1.73 0.81
CA LYS A 204 -2.16 2.58 1.91
C LYS A 204 -3.04 2.53 3.15
N PHE A 205 -4.35 2.37 2.96
CA PHE A 205 -5.28 2.22 4.07
C PHE A 205 -5.12 0.86 4.76
N TRP A 206 -5.09 -0.23 3.97
CA TRP A 206 -4.95 -1.60 4.48
C TRP A 206 -3.55 -1.90 5.02
N GLY A 207 -2.51 -1.40 4.36
CA GLY A 207 -1.10 -1.59 4.67
C GLY A 207 -0.59 -0.74 5.84
N ASN A 208 -1.48 -0.01 6.54
CA ASN A 208 -1.13 0.82 7.68
C ASN A 208 -1.70 0.28 9.01
N PRO A 209 -1.28 -0.92 9.46
CA PRO A 209 -1.75 -1.51 10.72
C PRO A 209 -1.40 -0.63 11.94
N GLN A 210 -0.34 0.18 11.84
CA GLN A 210 0.05 1.13 12.88
C GLN A 210 -0.78 2.42 12.89
N LEU A 211 -1.69 2.62 11.93
CA LEU A 211 -2.47 3.85 11.78
C LEU A 211 -1.58 5.11 11.83
N LEU A 212 -0.45 5.09 11.13
CA LEU A 212 0.47 6.22 11.01
C LEU A 212 -0.24 7.42 10.36
N PRO A 213 -0.07 8.65 10.89
CA PRO A 213 -0.82 9.82 10.41
C PRO A 213 -0.52 10.22 8.96
N ARG A 214 0.68 9.88 8.45
CA ARG A 214 1.17 10.29 7.13
C ARG A 214 0.60 9.51 5.94
N ALA A 215 -0.07 8.37 6.17
CA ALA A 215 -0.64 7.55 5.10
C ALA A 215 -1.95 8.11 4.49
N ARG A 216 -2.41 9.30 4.91
CA ARG A 216 -3.74 9.83 4.56
C ARG A 216 -3.79 10.72 3.31
N THR A 217 -2.67 11.11 2.71
CA THR A 217 -2.68 12.05 1.57
C THR A 217 -1.65 11.62 0.51
N PRO A 218 -2.08 11.26 -0.72
CA PRO A 218 -1.18 10.92 -1.82
C PRO A 218 -0.36 12.11 -2.34
N ASP A 219 -0.81 13.34 -2.09
CA ASP A 219 -0.24 14.55 -2.67
C ASP A 219 0.34 15.45 -1.58
N VAL A 220 1.65 15.34 -1.36
CA VAL A 220 2.60 16.46 -1.28
C VAL A 220 3.97 15.82 -1.49
N HIS A 221 4.75 16.30 -2.47
CA HIS A 221 6.18 16.02 -2.58
C HIS A 221 6.92 16.56 -1.35
N LEU A 222 6.82 15.86 -0.22
CA LEU A 222 7.65 16.08 0.95
C LEU A 222 8.90 15.23 0.77
N SER A 223 10.06 15.88 0.85
CA SER A 223 11.34 15.20 0.88
C SER A 223 11.32 14.12 1.97
N PRO A 224 11.79 12.90 1.70
CA PRO A 224 11.80 11.85 2.72
C PRO A 224 12.68 12.31 3.88
N ASP A 225 12.17 12.24 5.11
CA ASP A 225 12.92 12.58 6.34
C ASP A 225 14.24 11.77 6.46
N ILE A 226 14.34 10.65 5.73
CA ILE A 226 15.51 9.78 5.67
C ILE A 226 15.83 9.49 4.19
N PRO A 227 17.05 9.77 3.71
CA PRO A 227 17.46 9.39 2.36
C PRO A 227 17.32 7.89 2.12
N TYR A 228 16.88 7.49 0.91
CA TYR A 228 16.68 6.09 0.54
C TYR A 228 17.94 5.23 0.77
N SER A 229 19.13 5.74 0.41
CA SER A 229 20.41 5.04 0.62
C SER A 229 20.68 4.73 2.09
N VAL A 230 20.41 5.69 2.98
CA VAL A 230 20.55 5.52 4.43
C VAL A 230 19.53 4.52 4.95
N PHE A 231 18.28 4.59 4.49
CA PHE A 231 17.25 3.63 4.85
C PHE A 231 17.64 2.20 4.48
N PHE A 232 18.07 1.95 3.23
CA PHE A 232 18.50 0.64 2.78
C PHE A 232 19.72 0.15 3.54
N PHE A 233 20.75 0.99 3.70
CA PHE A 233 21.96 0.63 4.42
C PHE A 233 21.67 0.18 5.87
N LEU A 234 20.90 0.97 6.62
CA LEU A 234 20.56 0.67 8.02
C LEU A 234 19.71 -0.59 8.17
N ARG A 235 18.91 -0.95 7.17
CA ARG A 235 18.07 -2.16 7.19
C ARG A 235 18.87 -3.40 6.76
N LEU A 236 19.65 -3.29 5.68
CA LEU A 236 20.42 -4.40 5.13
C LEU A 236 21.59 -4.82 6.02
N VAL A 237 22.26 -3.87 6.70
CA VAL A 237 23.39 -4.20 7.60
C VAL A 237 22.96 -5.03 8.81
N LYS A 238 21.68 -4.92 9.23
CA LYS A 238 21.13 -5.69 10.35
C LYS A 238 20.96 -7.17 10.02
N LEU A 239 20.63 -7.50 8.77
CA LEU A 239 20.32 -8.87 8.35
C LEU A 239 21.49 -9.86 8.55
N PRO A 240 22.74 -9.57 8.12
CA PRO A 240 23.86 -10.47 8.40
C PRO A 240 24.19 -10.55 9.90
N ILE A 241 23.99 -9.47 10.65
CA ILE A 241 24.16 -9.49 12.12
C ILE A 241 23.13 -10.44 12.75
N TYR A 242 21.86 -10.32 12.36
CA TYR A 242 20.77 -11.17 12.84
C TYR A 242 20.94 -12.63 12.43
N TYR A 243 21.37 -12.89 11.19
CA TYR A 243 21.74 -14.23 10.74
C TYR A 243 22.86 -14.81 11.59
N CYS A 244 23.94 -14.05 11.82
CA CYS A 244 25.06 -14.50 12.64
C CYS A 244 24.65 -14.80 14.09
N LEU A 245 23.85 -13.91 14.69
CA LEU A 245 23.32 -14.10 16.04
C LEU A 245 22.48 -15.36 16.15
N ASN A 246 21.58 -15.60 15.20
CA ASN A 246 20.66 -16.73 15.23
C ASN A 246 21.33 -18.07 14.87
N SER A 247 22.23 -18.09 13.90
CA SER A 247 22.84 -19.32 13.39
C SER A 247 24.10 -19.76 14.13
N TYR A 248 24.83 -18.84 14.76
CA TYR A 248 26.10 -19.17 15.42
C TYR A 248 26.11 -18.80 16.90
N VAL A 249 25.76 -17.56 17.26
CA VAL A 249 25.93 -17.08 18.65
C VAL A 249 24.95 -17.73 19.61
N ILE A 250 23.65 -17.76 19.25
CA ILE A 250 22.61 -18.37 20.08
C ILE A 250 22.89 -19.87 20.31
N PRO A 251 23.12 -20.70 19.27
CA PRO A 251 23.44 -22.11 19.46
C PRO A 251 24.72 -22.34 20.25
N LEU A 252 25.77 -21.53 20.03
CA LEU A 252 27.02 -21.63 20.78
C LEU A 252 26.79 -21.39 22.28
N ILE A 253 26.12 -20.28 22.62
CA ILE A 253 25.77 -19.96 24.02
C ILE A 253 24.96 -21.10 24.62
N PHE A 254 24.00 -21.64 23.88
CA PHE A 254 23.20 -22.77 24.34
C PHE A 254 24.06 -24.01 24.62
N SER A 255 24.93 -24.40 23.69
CA SER A 255 25.79 -25.59 23.86
C SER A 255 26.80 -25.46 25.01
N GLU A 256 27.34 -24.25 25.24
CA GLU A 256 28.28 -23.99 26.32
C GLU A 256 27.58 -23.95 27.70
N THR A 257 26.32 -23.51 27.75
CA THR A 257 25.56 -23.39 29.01
C THR A 257 24.73 -24.63 29.34
N VAL A 258 24.28 -25.37 28.31
CA VAL A 258 23.43 -26.55 28.39
C VAL A 258 24.05 -27.62 27.49
N VAL A 259 25.02 -28.36 28.04
CA VAL A 259 25.85 -29.35 27.32
C VAL A 259 25.02 -30.42 26.62
N GLU A 260 23.93 -30.86 27.25
CA GLU A 260 22.94 -31.78 26.68
C GLU A 260 21.55 -31.27 27.05
N TYR A 261 20.55 -31.37 26.17
CA TYR A 261 19.18 -30.93 26.43
C TYR A 261 18.25 -32.13 26.52
N PHE A 262 17.60 -32.31 27.67
CA PHE A 262 16.72 -33.45 27.93
C PHE A 262 15.25 -33.00 28.01
N PRO A 263 14.29 -33.80 27.49
CA PRO A 263 12.86 -33.50 27.65
C PRO A 263 12.47 -33.26 29.12
N GLU A 264 13.11 -33.95 30.06
CA GLU A 264 12.86 -33.85 31.50
C GLU A 264 13.12 -32.44 32.05
N ASP A 265 14.01 -31.66 31.42
CA ASP A 265 14.37 -30.30 31.84
C ASP A 265 13.21 -29.31 31.70
N VAL A 266 12.28 -29.57 30.78
CA VAL A 266 11.08 -28.76 30.52
C VAL A 266 9.78 -29.49 30.88
N SER A 267 9.88 -30.57 31.64
CA SER A 267 8.73 -31.36 32.10
C SER A 267 7.70 -30.53 32.88
N PRO A 268 6.43 -31.00 32.98
CA PRO A 268 5.38 -30.31 33.74
C PRO A 268 5.77 -29.94 35.18
N ALA A 269 6.50 -30.83 35.88
CA ALA A 269 6.98 -30.56 37.23
C ALA A 269 7.99 -29.39 37.27
N ARG A 270 8.80 -29.23 36.22
CA ARG A 270 9.80 -28.15 36.07
C ARG A 270 9.20 -26.82 35.66
N GLN A 271 7.90 -26.72 35.40
CA GLN A 271 7.20 -25.45 35.13
C GLN A 271 6.96 -24.62 36.40
N ILE A 272 6.79 -25.28 37.54
CA ILE A 272 6.47 -24.65 38.83
C ILE A 272 7.77 -24.27 39.55
N LEU A 273 7.96 -22.97 39.83
CA LEU A 273 9.15 -22.47 40.55
C LEU A 273 8.92 -22.34 42.07
N ILE A 274 7.90 -21.55 42.47
CA ILE A 274 7.72 -21.14 43.87
C ILE A 274 7.45 -22.32 44.81
N ARG A 275 6.59 -23.26 44.40
CA ARG A 275 6.26 -24.43 45.25
C ARG A 275 7.39 -25.44 45.34
N ARG A 276 8.32 -25.44 44.39
CA ARG A 276 9.48 -26.34 44.32
C ARG A 276 10.78 -25.64 44.67
N PHE A 277 10.75 -24.47 45.32
CA PHE A 277 11.94 -23.64 45.54
C PHE A 277 13.12 -24.41 46.16
N GLN A 278 12.85 -25.36 47.06
CA GLN A 278 13.87 -26.22 47.69
C GLN A 278 14.46 -27.30 46.77
N GLU A 279 13.79 -27.62 45.67
CA GLU A 279 14.18 -28.66 44.70
C GLU A 279 14.73 -28.06 43.38
N VAL A 280 14.82 -26.73 43.31
CA VAL A 280 15.33 -26.03 42.12
C VAL A 280 16.84 -26.24 42.02
N THR A 281 17.27 -26.88 40.93
CA THR A 281 18.69 -27.12 40.66
C THR A 281 19.34 -25.93 39.93
N ALA A 282 20.68 -25.84 39.95
CA ALA A 282 21.40 -24.85 39.16
C ALA A 282 21.08 -24.97 37.65
N ARG A 283 20.93 -26.20 37.17
CA ARG A 283 20.52 -26.50 35.79
C ARG A 283 19.14 -25.93 35.45
N ASP A 284 18.16 -26.06 36.36
CA ASP A 284 16.83 -25.47 36.16
C ASP A 284 16.91 -23.95 36.01
N ILE A 285 17.76 -23.30 36.81
CA ILE A 285 17.95 -21.84 36.76
C ILE A 285 18.56 -21.41 35.44
N ILE A 286 19.57 -22.14 34.94
CA ILE A 286 20.23 -21.86 33.66
C ILE A 286 19.24 -22.01 32.51
N ILE A 287 18.52 -23.13 32.42
CA ILE A 287 17.56 -23.40 31.33
C ILE A 287 16.41 -22.39 31.34
N ARG A 288 15.90 -22.04 32.52
CA ARG A 288 14.87 -21.00 32.66
C ARG A 288 15.40 -19.63 32.25
N GLY A 289 16.58 -19.26 32.71
CA GLY A 289 17.24 -17.99 32.37
C GLY A 289 17.48 -17.85 30.88
N TYR A 290 18.01 -18.90 30.26
CA TYR A 290 18.17 -19.01 28.82
C TYR A 290 16.82 -18.85 28.10
N THR A 291 15.81 -19.62 28.51
CA THR A 291 14.45 -19.53 27.92
C THR A 291 13.85 -18.13 28.01
N THR A 292 14.10 -17.41 29.12
CA THR A 292 13.64 -16.03 29.34
C THR A 292 14.34 -15.00 28.46
N ILE A 293 15.60 -15.21 28.10
CA ILE A 293 16.34 -14.31 27.22
C ILE A 293 16.04 -14.64 25.76
N ILE A 294 16.02 -15.92 25.42
CA ILE A 294 15.98 -16.37 24.03
C ILE A 294 14.68 -16.00 23.34
N TRP A 295 13.52 -16.12 24.01
CA TRP A 295 12.23 -15.78 23.39
C TRP A 295 12.17 -14.29 22.99
N ILE A 296 12.84 -13.40 23.74
CA ILE A 296 12.94 -11.97 23.43
C ILE A 296 13.83 -11.76 22.21
N LEU A 297 15.02 -12.39 22.21
CA LEU A 297 16.01 -12.25 21.15
C LEU A 297 15.51 -12.82 19.83
N GLU A 298 14.99 -14.04 19.82
CA GLU A 298 14.43 -14.70 18.63
C GLU A 298 13.27 -13.88 18.05
N SER A 299 12.35 -13.42 18.89
CA SER A 299 11.23 -12.60 18.43
C SER A 299 11.70 -11.27 17.83
N LEU A 300 12.72 -10.64 18.44
CA LEU A 300 13.31 -9.40 17.93
C LEU A 300 13.99 -9.61 16.59
N ILE A 301 14.84 -10.63 16.50
CA ILE A 301 15.56 -10.99 15.28
C ILE A 301 14.56 -11.29 14.16
N TYR A 302 13.58 -12.16 14.42
CA TYR A 302 12.61 -12.56 13.40
C TYR A 302 11.75 -11.39 12.92
N LEU A 303 11.14 -10.64 13.84
CA LEU A 303 10.22 -9.56 13.49
C LEU A 303 10.94 -8.35 12.88
N ASP A 304 12.10 -7.91 13.42
CA ASP A 304 12.83 -6.78 12.83
C ASP A 304 13.50 -7.15 11.50
N SER A 305 13.93 -8.41 11.32
CA SER A 305 14.40 -8.90 10.01
C SER A 305 13.29 -8.89 8.97
N ALA A 306 12.11 -9.42 9.30
CA ALA A 306 10.95 -9.41 8.40
C ALA A 306 10.54 -7.98 8.05
N ASN A 307 10.52 -7.07 9.03
CA ASN A 307 10.24 -5.65 8.80
C ASN A 307 11.31 -4.97 7.94
N ALA A 308 12.58 -5.34 8.09
CA ALA A 308 13.66 -4.82 7.26
C ALA A 308 13.56 -5.30 5.81
N LEU A 309 13.31 -6.60 5.60
CA LEU A 309 13.15 -7.19 4.27
C LEU A 309 11.92 -6.63 3.54
N LEU A 310 10.76 -6.68 4.17
CA LEU A 310 9.52 -6.17 3.59
C LEU A 310 9.61 -4.66 3.34
N GLY A 311 10.17 -3.90 4.29
CA GLY A 311 10.37 -2.47 4.10
C GLY A 311 11.30 -2.14 2.93
N CYS A 312 12.39 -2.88 2.75
CA CYS A 312 13.24 -2.72 1.58
C CYS A 312 12.48 -3.05 0.29
N PHE A 313 11.74 -4.16 0.26
CA PHE A 313 10.99 -4.61 -0.90
C PHE A 313 9.92 -3.57 -1.33
N PHE A 314 9.04 -3.16 -0.42
CA PHE A 314 7.94 -2.23 -0.72
C PHE A 314 8.40 -0.81 -1.07
N VAL A 315 9.51 -0.37 -0.47
CA VAL A 315 10.14 0.92 -0.83
C VAL A 315 10.82 0.85 -2.20
N MET A 316 11.47 -0.28 -2.53
CA MET A 316 12.14 -0.47 -3.83
C MET A 316 11.17 -0.46 -5.01
N ILE A 317 10.00 -1.10 -4.86
CA ILE A 317 8.95 -1.09 -5.91
C ILE A 317 8.13 0.21 -5.95
N GLY A 318 8.44 1.19 -5.09
CA GLY A 318 7.81 2.51 -5.07
C GLY A 318 6.35 2.51 -4.58
N LEU A 319 5.94 1.46 -3.85
CA LEU A 319 4.65 1.45 -3.15
C LEU A 319 4.73 2.25 -1.86
N ASP A 320 5.84 2.14 -1.13
CA ASP A 320 6.04 2.81 0.17
C ASP A 320 7.21 3.79 0.20
N GLN A 321 7.15 4.73 1.14
CA GLN A 321 8.22 5.64 1.49
C GLN A 321 8.98 5.14 2.73
N PRO A 322 10.27 5.48 2.90
CA PRO A 322 11.07 5.12 4.07
C PRO A 322 10.41 5.48 5.43
N SER A 323 9.66 6.59 5.48
CA SER A 323 9.02 7.06 6.71
C SER A 323 7.80 6.22 7.15
N GLU A 324 7.26 5.39 6.25
CA GLU A 324 6.13 4.50 6.51
C GLU A 324 6.56 3.18 7.18
N TRP A 325 7.87 2.90 7.20
CA TRP A 325 8.46 1.70 7.81
C TRP A 325 9.32 2.06 9.03
N PRO A 326 8.72 2.52 10.16
CA PRO A 326 9.47 2.82 11.37
C PRO A 326 10.12 1.57 11.99
N ALA A 327 11.02 1.76 12.96
CA ALA A 327 11.53 0.66 13.75
C ALA A 327 10.40 0.02 14.58
N LEU A 328 10.30 -1.31 14.59
CA LEU A 328 9.28 -2.02 15.35
C LEU A 328 9.53 -1.93 16.85
N PHE A 329 10.79 -2.05 17.25
CA PHE A 329 11.24 -2.05 18.63
C PHE A 329 11.81 -0.68 19.02
N GLY A 330 11.61 -0.30 20.28
CA GLY A 330 12.25 0.87 20.87
C GLY A 330 13.61 0.56 21.49
N SER A 331 14.14 1.51 22.27
CA SER A 331 15.40 1.31 22.97
C SER A 331 15.26 0.35 24.17
N ILE A 332 16.20 -0.59 24.30
CA ILE A 332 16.34 -1.49 25.46
C ILE A 332 16.53 -0.69 26.76
N SER A 333 17.11 0.51 26.68
CA SER A 333 17.29 1.42 27.83
C SER A 333 15.95 1.83 28.47
N SER A 334 14.83 1.65 27.78
CA SER A 334 13.50 1.98 28.29
C SER A 334 12.82 0.82 29.03
N ALA A 335 13.34 -0.41 28.97
CA ALA A 335 12.70 -1.62 29.51
C ALA A 335 12.85 -1.81 31.03
N THR A 336 12.80 -0.72 31.81
CA THR A 336 12.99 -0.74 33.28
C THR A 336 11.70 -1.07 34.06
N SER A 337 10.62 -1.45 33.40
CA SER A 337 9.32 -1.78 34.01
C SER A 337 8.50 -2.57 33.01
N LEU A 338 7.57 -3.42 33.46
CA LEU A 338 6.73 -4.22 32.57
C LEU A 338 5.91 -3.33 31.65
N ARG A 339 5.35 -2.24 32.20
CA ARG A 339 4.61 -1.26 31.40
C ARG A 339 5.49 -0.63 30.32
N LYS A 340 6.72 -0.21 30.64
CA LYS A 340 7.62 0.40 29.65
C LYS A 340 8.13 -0.63 28.64
N PHE A 341 8.36 -1.88 29.06
CA PHE A 341 8.71 -2.98 28.17
C PHE A 341 7.65 -3.12 27.07
N TRP A 342 6.38 -3.31 27.43
CA TRP A 342 5.30 -3.53 26.46
C TRP A 342 4.90 -2.28 25.65
N SER A 343 5.02 -1.07 26.23
CA SER A 343 4.55 0.16 25.56
C SER A 343 5.61 0.94 24.79
N ARG A 344 6.90 0.80 25.16
CA ARG A 344 8.01 1.57 24.56
C ARG A 344 9.03 0.70 23.84
N PHE A 345 9.32 -0.48 24.35
CA PHE A 345 10.35 -1.35 23.78
C PHE A 345 9.77 -2.38 22.81
N TRP A 346 8.76 -3.13 23.22
CA TRP A 346 8.19 -4.25 22.46
C TRP A 346 7.39 -3.78 21.24
N HIS A 347 7.29 -4.63 20.22
CA HIS A 347 6.84 -4.27 18.87
C HIS A 347 5.56 -3.41 18.85
N ARG A 348 5.59 -2.29 18.13
CA ARG A 348 4.51 -1.29 18.16
C ARG A 348 3.39 -1.49 17.12
N LEU A 349 3.46 -2.60 16.37
CA LEU A 349 2.60 -2.88 15.22
C LEU A 349 1.10 -2.83 15.55
N ALA A 350 0.67 -3.55 16.59
CA ALA A 350 -0.74 -3.72 16.95
C ALA A 350 -1.22 -2.80 18.08
N VAL A 351 -0.34 -1.99 18.67
CA VAL A 351 -0.65 -1.21 19.88
C VAL A 351 -1.78 -0.21 19.63
N ARG A 352 -1.73 0.54 18.53
CA ARG A 352 -2.72 1.56 18.19
C ARG A 352 -4.10 0.99 17.85
N PRO A 353 -4.25 0.00 16.95
CA PRO A 353 -5.57 -0.57 16.65
C PRO A 353 -6.20 -1.19 17.90
N TYR A 354 -5.45 -1.96 18.69
CA TYR A 354 -5.97 -2.54 19.93
C TYR A 354 -6.34 -1.49 20.98
N THR A 355 -5.55 -0.42 21.10
CA THR A 355 -5.88 0.71 21.98
C THR A 355 -7.19 1.38 21.55
N ASN A 356 -7.47 1.49 20.25
CA ASN A 356 -8.72 2.08 19.76
C ASN A 356 -9.92 1.20 20.14
N TYR A 357 -9.83 -0.12 19.96
CA TYR A 357 -10.87 -1.04 20.44
C TYR A 357 -11.08 -0.93 21.95
N GLY A 358 -9.99 -0.88 22.72
CA GLY A 358 -10.04 -0.69 24.17
C GLY A 358 -10.71 0.62 24.59
N LYS A 359 -10.44 1.73 23.89
CA LYS A 359 -11.08 3.03 24.14
C LYS A 359 -12.56 3.02 23.79
N VAL A 360 -12.96 2.35 22.71
CA VAL A 360 -14.37 2.19 22.33
C VAL A 360 -15.11 1.41 23.40
N LEU A 361 -14.54 0.29 23.86
CA LEU A 361 -15.13 -0.50 24.95
C LEU A 361 -15.19 0.31 26.26
N ALA A 362 -14.13 1.00 26.65
CA ALA A 362 -14.14 1.82 27.87
C ALA A 362 -15.21 2.93 27.82
N ARG A 363 -15.45 3.51 26.64
CA ARG A 363 -16.53 4.49 26.42
C ARG A 363 -17.91 3.86 26.45
N SER A 364 -18.09 2.63 25.93
CA SER A 364 -19.40 1.96 25.95
C SER A 364 -19.86 1.65 27.38
N VAL A 365 -18.92 1.39 28.30
CA VAL A 365 -19.19 1.25 29.74
C VAL A 365 -19.22 2.62 30.47
N ARG A 366 -19.33 3.73 29.74
CA ARG A 366 -19.44 5.11 30.25
C ARG A 366 -18.28 5.57 31.15
N LEU A 367 -17.09 4.99 31.00
CA LEU A 367 -15.91 5.46 31.73
C LEU A 367 -15.40 6.79 31.15
N ARG A 368 -15.05 7.72 32.04
CA ARG A 368 -14.48 9.01 31.65
C ARG A 368 -13.05 8.82 31.11
N PRO A 369 -12.73 9.33 29.91
CA PRO A 369 -11.37 9.31 29.39
C PRO A 369 -10.36 9.91 30.37
N GLY A 370 -9.18 9.31 30.47
CA GLY A 370 -8.11 9.76 31.36
C GLY A 370 -8.20 9.26 32.80
N THR A 371 -9.29 8.60 33.21
CA THR A 371 -9.37 7.96 34.52
C THR A 371 -8.51 6.69 34.60
N PHE A 372 -8.13 6.29 35.82
CA PHE A 372 -7.43 5.03 36.04
C PHE A 372 -8.21 3.83 35.48
N ALA A 373 -9.50 3.75 35.77
CA ALA A 373 -10.38 2.69 35.25
C ALA A 373 -10.40 2.65 33.72
N PHE A 374 -10.50 3.81 33.05
CA PHE A 374 -10.48 3.89 31.58
C PHE A 374 -9.17 3.32 30.99
N ASN A 375 -8.03 3.70 31.58
CA ASN A 375 -6.73 3.22 31.12
C ASN A 375 -6.54 1.71 31.40
N THR A 376 -7.04 1.23 32.54
CA THR A 376 -6.98 -0.19 32.92
C THR A 376 -7.83 -1.07 31.99
N ILE A 377 -9.07 -0.68 31.67
CA ILE A 377 -9.89 -1.42 30.68
C ILE A 377 -9.23 -1.39 29.31
N THR A 378 -8.73 -0.23 28.89
CA THR A 378 -8.04 -0.11 27.59
C THR A 378 -6.84 -1.06 27.52
N ALA A 379 -6.01 -1.11 28.57
CA ALA A 379 -4.87 -2.02 28.65
C ALA A 379 -5.29 -3.49 28.68
N CYS A 380 -6.35 -3.83 29.44
CA CYS A 380 -6.90 -5.19 29.49
C CYS A 380 -7.29 -5.69 28.09
N VAL A 381 -8.04 -4.88 27.34
CA VAL A 381 -8.43 -5.19 25.96
C VAL A 381 -7.22 -5.37 25.05
N VAL A 382 -6.19 -4.52 25.19
CA VAL A 382 -4.96 -4.65 24.39
C VAL A 382 -4.28 -6.00 24.62
N PHE A 383 -4.14 -6.42 25.87
CA PHE A 383 -3.50 -7.71 26.20
C PHE A 383 -4.36 -8.91 25.78
N VAL A 384 -5.69 -8.85 25.97
CA VAL A 384 -6.61 -9.92 25.55
C VAL A 384 -6.60 -10.09 24.04
N LEU A 385 -6.69 -9.01 23.27
CA LEU A 385 -6.63 -9.07 21.80
C LEU A 385 -5.26 -9.57 21.29
N SER A 386 -4.18 -9.18 21.96
CA SER A 386 -2.84 -9.71 21.66
C SER A 386 -2.77 -11.22 21.90
N GLY A 387 -3.24 -11.69 23.06
CA GLY A 387 -3.30 -13.11 23.39
C GLY A 387 -4.16 -13.92 22.43
N ALA A 388 -5.32 -13.39 22.03
CA ALA A 388 -6.20 -14.03 21.06
C ALA A 388 -5.55 -14.14 19.67
N SER A 389 -4.83 -13.11 19.23
CA SER A 389 -4.14 -13.13 17.94
C SER A 389 -2.96 -14.12 17.92
N HIS A 390 -2.18 -14.17 19.00
CA HIS A 390 -1.12 -15.18 19.14
C HIS A 390 -1.69 -16.60 19.21
N SER A 391 -2.75 -16.80 19.99
CA SER A 391 -3.45 -18.08 20.09
C SER A 391 -3.99 -18.56 18.74
N ALA A 392 -4.55 -17.66 17.91
CA ALA A 392 -5.03 -18.01 16.57
C ALA A 392 -3.89 -18.50 15.67
N VAL A 393 -2.72 -17.86 15.74
CA VAL A 393 -1.51 -18.31 15.01
C VAL A 393 -1.04 -19.66 15.54
N SER A 394 -0.97 -19.84 16.86
CA SER A 394 -0.55 -21.10 17.46
C SER A 394 -1.48 -22.26 17.09
N TRP A 395 -2.79 -22.02 17.07
CA TRP A 395 -3.79 -22.99 16.61
C TRP A 395 -3.60 -23.34 15.13
N GLN A 396 -3.40 -22.34 14.27
CA GLN A 396 -3.15 -22.56 12.83
C GLN A 396 -1.86 -23.33 12.56
N LEU A 397 -0.83 -23.16 13.39
CA LEU A 397 0.43 -23.90 13.32
C LEU A 397 0.34 -25.31 13.94
N GLY A 398 -0.82 -25.71 14.46
CA GLY A 398 -1.04 -27.05 15.04
C GLY A 398 -0.57 -27.20 16.49
N TYR A 399 -0.23 -26.11 17.19
CA TYR A 399 0.13 -26.19 18.60
C TYR A 399 -1.10 -26.43 19.47
N HIS A 400 -1.14 -27.58 20.13
CA HIS A 400 -2.21 -27.97 21.06
C HIS A 400 -2.33 -27.04 22.29
N GLU A 401 -1.25 -26.35 22.68
CA GLU A 401 -1.21 -25.47 23.85
C GLU A 401 -1.54 -24.01 23.53
N TRP A 402 -2.27 -23.75 22.43
CA TRP A 402 -2.63 -22.40 21.96
C TRP A 402 -3.30 -21.52 23.03
N TYR A 403 -4.01 -22.10 23.99
CA TYR A 403 -4.70 -21.37 25.06
C TYR A 403 -3.74 -20.70 26.05
N LEU A 404 -2.49 -21.21 26.15
CA LEU A 404 -1.46 -20.64 27.01
C LEU A 404 -1.03 -19.24 26.57
N ASP A 405 -1.19 -18.89 25.29
CA ASP A 405 -0.92 -17.55 24.80
C ASP A 405 -1.87 -16.54 25.46
N ILE A 406 -3.18 -16.81 25.44
CA ILE A 406 -4.20 -15.95 26.07
C ILE A 406 -3.90 -15.80 27.56
N TRP A 407 -3.61 -16.92 28.23
CA TRP A 407 -3.28 -16.91 29.65
C TRP A 407 -2.04 -16.08 29.96
N TRP A 408 -0.96 -16.23 29.19
CA TRP A 408 0.30 -15.53 29.42
C TRP A 408 0.20 -14.03 29.14
N PHE A 409 -0.50 -13.62 28.07
CA PHE A 409 -0.75 -12.20 27.82
C PHE A 409 -1.64 -11.57 28.90
N PHE A 410 -2.65 -12.29 29.38
CA PHE A 410 -3.47 -11.81 30.50
C PHE A 410 -2.66 -11.69 31.80
N LEU A 411 -1.73 -12.62 32.05
CA LEU A 411 -0.81 -12.54 33.18
C LEU A 411 0.11 -11.32 33.10
N ASN A 412 0.57 -10.95 31.89
CA ASN A 412 1.33 -9.72 31.67
C ASN A 412 0.52 -8.45 31.97
N PHE A 413 -0.77 -8.44 31.61
CA PHE A 413 -1.69 -7.37 32.03
C PHE A 413 -1.76 -7.26 33.55
N LEU A 414 -1.98 -8.37 34.26
CA LEU A 414 -2.01 -8.38 35.72
C LEU A 414 -0.68 -7.92 36.32
N GLY A 415 0.46 -8.37 35.77
CA GLY A 415 1.78 -7.90 36.18
C GLY A 415 1.95 -6.39 36.03
N CYS A 416 1.49 -5.81 34.91
CA CYS A 416 1.50 -4.37 34.70
C CYS A 416 0.55 -3.64 35.67
N LEU A 417 -0.64 -4.18 35.91
CA LEU A 417 -1.61 -3.59 36.84
C LEU A 417 -1.07 -3.57 38.27
N ILE A 418 -0.50 -4.70 38.71
CA ILE A 418 0.17 -4.85 40.01
C ILE A 418 1.31 -3.84 40.11
N GLU A 419 2.20 -3.76 39.12
CA GLU A 419 3.29 -2.75 39.08
C GLU A 419 2.76 -1.32 39.25
N VAL A 420 1.69 -0.96 38.54
CA VAL A 420 1.09 0.38 38.65
C VAL A 420 0.50 0.62 40.05
N LEU A 421 -0.22 -0.35 40.61
CA LEU A 421 -0.80 -0.23 41.96
C LEU A 421 0.27 -0.13 43.04
N TRP A 422 1.35 -0.91 42.95
CA TRP A 422 2.51 -0.83 43.83
C TRP A 422 3.19 0.54 43.77
N LEU A 423 3.48 1.05 42.57
CA LEU A 423 4.08 2.37 42.40
C LEU A 423 3.16 3.48 42.93
N LEU A 424 1.84 3.35 42.76
CA LEU A 424 0.88 4.29 43.34
C LEU A 424 0.89 4.24 44.88
N ALA A 425 0.95 3.04 45.47
CA ALA A 425 1.02 2.86 46.91
C ALA A 425 2.32 3.45 47.50
N ILE A 426 3.47 3.11 46.91
CA ILE A 426 4.79 3.61 47.34
C ILE A 426 4.86 5.13 47.22
N ARG A 427 4.37 5.71 46.12
CA ARG A 427 4.38 7.17 45.93
C ARG A 427 3.43 7.90 46.87
N ARG A 428 2.28 7.30 47.20
CA ARG A 428 1.37 7.83 48.23
C ARG A 428 2.02 7.79 49.60
N PHE A 429 2.65 6.68 49.96
CA PHE A 429 3.39 6.52 51.20
C PHE A 429 4.52 7.55 51.32
N ALA A 430 5.38 7.66 50.30
CA ALA A 430 6.47 8.64 50.25
C ALA A 430 5.98 10.10 50.31
N LYS A 431 4.81 10.40 49.74
CA LYS A 431 4.18 11.72 49.89
C LYS A 431 3.75 11.96 51.36
N SER A 432 3.18 10.95 52.01
CA SER A 432 2.76 11.01 53.41
C SER A 432 3.95 11.20 54.36
N THR A 433 5.10 10.60 54.04
CA THR A 433 6.32 10.69 54.86
C THR A 433 7.26 11.83 54.44
N LYS A 434 6.89 12.65 53.45
CA LYS A 434 7.71 13.73 52.84
C LYS A 434 9.02 13.25 52.17
N LEU A 435 9.22 11.96 51.95
CA LEU A 435 10.36 11.36 51.21
C LEU A 435 10.17 11.38 49.68
N SER A 436 9.24 12.15 49.14
CA SER A 436 8.93 12.16 47.70
C SER A 436 10.13 12.55 46.83
N ARG A 437 10.99 13.45 47.31
CA ARG A 437 12.21 13.88 46.62
C ARG A 437 13.24 12.76 46.56
N GLU A 438 13.46 12.06 47.66
CA GLU A 438 14.40 10.93 47.75
C GLU A 438 13.96 9.76 46.88
N LEU A 439 12.68 9.39 46.94
CA LEU A 439 12.12 8.35 46.07
C LEU A 439 12.34 8.68 44.59
N LYS A 440 12.12 9.94 44.19
CA LYS A 440 12.34 10.37 42.81
C LYS A 440 13.82 10.28 42.40
N MET A 441 14.74 10.67 43.29
CA MET A 441 16.18 10.51 43.04
C MET A 441 16.57 9.04 42.87
N ILE A 442 15.98 8.13 43.67
CA ILE A 442 16.18 6.69 43.53
C ILE A 442 15.60 6.17 42.21
N GLU A 443 14.37 6.56 41.86
CA GLU A 443 13.73 6.16 40.59
C GLU A 443 14.55 6.58 39.35
N ASP A 444 15.17 7.77 39.40
CA ASP A 444 15.99 8.31 38.30
C ASP A 444 17.44 7.78 38.30
N SER A 445 17.90 7.24 39.43
CA SER A 445 19.26 6.71 39.60
C SER A 445 19.52 5.42 38.81
N TRP A 446 20.81 5.05 38.68
CA TRP A 446 21.22 3.76 38.12
C TRP A 446 20.62 2.58 38.91
N PHE A 447 20.51 2.71 40.24
CA PHE A 447 19.96 1.69 41.12
C PHE A 447 18.48 1.46 40.84
N GLY A 448 17.68 2.54 40.68
CA GLY A 448 16.27 2.42 40.31
C GLY A 448 16.07 1.73 38.96
N LYS A 449 16.94 2.02 37.98
CA LYS A 449 16.94 1.32 36.69
C LYS A 449 17.30 -0.16 36.84
N PHE A 450 18.32 -0.47 37.62
CA PHE A 450 18.75 -1.84 37.91
C PHE A 450 17.61 -2.65 38.56
N VAL A 451 17.01 -2.14 39.62
CA VAL A 451 15.83 -2.76 40.28
C VAL A 451 14.70 -3.00 39.28
N GLY A 452 14.45 -2.02 38.40
CA GLY A 452 13.47 -2.15 37.33
C GLY A 452 13.77 -3.28 36.33
N TYR A 453 15.03 -3.40 35.90
CA TYR A 453 15.47 -4.50 35.02
C TYR A 453 15.37 -5.86 35.72
N THR A 454 15.81 -5.94 36.98
CA THR A 454 15.70 -7.16 37.79
C THR A 454 14.24 -7.58 37.96
N TRP A 455 13.32 -6.63 38.18
CA TRP A 455 11.89 -6.92 38.26
C TRP A 455 11.33 -7.49 36.96
N VAL A 456 11.63 -6.86 35.82
CA VAL A 456 11.19 -7.35 34.50
C VAL A 456 11.75 -8.73 34.22
N PHE A 457 13.05 -8.95 34.48
CA PHE A 457 13.69 -10.25 34.32
C PHE A 457 13.06 -11.30 35.23
N ALA A 458 12.88 -11.01 36.52
CA ALA A 458 12.27 -11.94 37.48
C ALA A 458 10.84 -12.32 37.10
N PHE A 459 10.04 -11.35 36.64
CA PHE A 459 8.69 -11.61 36.16
C PHE A 459 8.68 -12.56 34.95
N PHE A 460 9.55 -12.32 33.96
CA PHE A 460 9.66 -13.21 32.81
C PHE A 460 10.26 -14.56 33.19
N PHE A 461 11.30 -14.61 34.01
CA PHE A 461 11.90 -15.84 34.54
C PHE A 461 10.87 -16.77 35.19
N TRP A 462 9.90 -16.20 35.90
CA TRP A 462 8.80 -16.96 36.49
C TRP A 462 7.69 -17.32 35.51
N SER A 463 7.31 -16.41 34.61
CA SER A 463 6.13 -16.57 33.76
C SER A 463 6.40 -17.30 32.44
N THR A 464 7.56 -17.10 31.80
CA THR A 464 7.87 -17.64 30.46
C THR A 464 7.99 -19.15 30.47
N ALA A 465 8.56 -19.73 31.54
CA ALA A 465 8.66 -21.18 31.68
C ALA A 465 7.27 -21.85 31.65
N LYS A 466 6.25 -21.27 32.29
CA LYS A 466 4.88 -21.80 32.30
C LYS A 466 4.21 -21.75 30.93
N TRP A 467 4.63 -20.80 30.09
CA TRP A 467 4.10 -20.60 28.75
C TRP A 467 4.83 -21.46 27.71
N ARG A 468 6.17 -21.50 27.75
CA ARG A 468 6.99 -22.18 26.72
C ARG A 468 7.25 -23.64 26.99
N PHE A 469 7.51 -24.04 28.22
CA PHE A 469 7.91 -25.42 28.53
C PHE A 469 6.88 -26.47 28.07
N PRO A 470 5.55 -26.27 28.20
CA PRO A 470 4.57 -27.24 27.68
C PRO A 470 4.73 -27.55 26.19
N SER A 471 4.94 -26.51 25.36
CA SER A 471 5.10 -26.66 23.92
C SER A 471 6.43 -27.34 23.59
N VAL A 472 7.52 -26.91 24.23
CA VAL A 472 8.86 -27.49 23.98
C VAL A 472 8.94 -28.93 24.47
N TYR A 473 8.33 -29.26 25.61
CA TYR A 473 8.27 -30.63 26.13
C TYR A 473 7.56 -31.58 25.16
N ARG A 474 6.40 -31.17 24.61
CA ARG A 474 5.69 -32.00 23.63
C ARG A 474 6.49 -32.19 22.35
N GLN A 475 7.12 -31.13 21.83
CA GLN A 475 7.99 -31.24 20.64
C GLN A 475 9.16 -32.19 20.87
N ALA A 476 9.80 -32.11 22.04
CA ALA A 476 10.89 -33.01 22.41
C ALA A 476 10.44 -34.48 22.45
N LEU A 477 9.24 -34.75 22.99
CA LEU A 477 8.65 -36.10 23.00
C LEU A 477 8.26 -36.60 21.60
N GLU A 478 7.82 -35.72 20.70
CA GLU A 478 7.48 -36.08 19.32
C GLU A 478 8.73 -36.47 18.53
N VAL A 479 9.83 -35.72 18.67
CA VAL A 479 11.12 -36.05 18.07
C VAL A 479 11.65 -37.38 18.60
N GLN A 480 11.54 -37.62 19.91
CA GLN A 480 11.96 -38.89 20.52
C GLN A 480 11.13 -40.09 20.07
N LYS A 481 9.89 -39.90 19.61
CA LYS A 481 9.05 -40.99 19.05
C LYS A 481 9.35 -41.30 17.57
N GLN A 482 10.02 -40.38 16.88
CA GLN A 482 10.37 -40.53 15.45
C GLN A 482 11.73 -41.21 15.25
N HIS A 483 12.55 -41.25 16.29
CA HIS A 483 13.78 -42.03 16.39
C HIS A 483 13.52 -43.32 17.18
#